data_AF-L1PCC9-F1
#
_entry.id   AF-L1PCC9-F1
#
_cell.length_a   1.000
_cell.length_b   1.000
_cell.length_c   1.000
_cell.angle_alpha   90.00
_cell.angle_beta   90.00
_cell.angle_gamma   90.00
#
_symmetry.space_group_name_H-M   'P 1'
#
loop_
_entity.id
_entity.type
_entity.pdbx_description
1 polymer ?
#
loop_
_entity_poly.entity_id
_entity_poly.type
_entity_poly.pdbx_seq_one_letter_code
_entity_poly.pdbx_strand_id
1 'polypeptide(L)'
;MEEQVAQTLLEEPTTVTIGGEAYQVAPPSIFTLVRASKYISKIPTDTISEGNILGSIIHNAEEYENIAWAISVILLGKDFTQIVTYPKWQFWRKKKNVTKGELLAKKLINTPITEVSAAFFKVLGQIDIRAFFVITTSLKGMMITKPTKEVENQTTASGDL
;
A
#
# COMPACT_ATOMS: atom_id res chain seq x y z
N MET A 1 7.73 -27.26 17.67
CA MET A 1 7.78 -26.07 16.80
C MET A 1 6.53 -26.00 15.91
N GLU A 2 5.35 -26.37 16.44
CA GLU A 2 4.08 -26.43 15.68
C GLU A 2 3.02 -25.44 16.21
N GLU A 3 3.20 -24.87 17.41
CA GLU A 3 2.22 -23.95 18.03
C GLU A 3 2.07 -22.60 17.30
N GLN A 4 3.12 -22.09 16.64
CA GLN A 4 3.05 -20.82 15.91
C GLN A 4 2.18 -20.86 14.65
N VAL A 5 1.97 -22.05 14.06
CA VAL A 5 1.10 -22.21 12.88
C VAL A 5 -0.38 -22.27 13.30
N ALA A 6 -0.68 -22.72 14.52
CA ALA A 6 -2.06 -22.82 15.01
C ALA A 6 -2.61 -21.47 15.50
N GLN A 7 -1.78 -20.61 16.09
CA GLN A 7 -2.23 -19.32 16.62
C GLN A 7 -2.59 -18.29 15.54
N THR A 8 -1.97 -18.36 14.35
CA THR A 8 -2.30 -17.46 13.22
C THR A 8 -3.66 -17.74 12.59
N LEU A 9 -4.28 -18.89 12.86
CA LEU A 9 -5.62 -19.23 12.39
C LEU A 9 -6.75 -18.65 13.26
N LEU A 10 -6.42 -18.12 14.44
CA LEU A 10 -7.37 -17.75 15.50
C LEU A 10 -7.36 -16.25 15.82
N GLU A 11 -6.76 -15.42 14.99
CA GLU A 11 -6.91 -13.97 15.07
C GLU A 11 -8.23 -13.56 14.39
N GLU A 12 -9.14 -12.98 15.18
CA GLU A 12 -10.45 -12.57 14.67
C GLU A 12 -10.31 -11.45 13.62
N PRO A 13 -11.10 -11.50 12.52
CA PRO A 13 -11.10 -10.45 11.53
C PRO A 13 -11.49 -9.12 12.18
N THR A 14 -10.72 -8.08 11.90
CA THR A 14 -10.95 -6.76 12.46
C THR A 14 -11.76 -5.92 11.52
N THR A 15 -12.77 -5.25 12.06
CA THR A 15 -13.55 -4.27 11.30
C THR A 15 -12.86 -2.91 11.27
N VAL A 16 -12.60 -2.40 10.08
CA VAL A 16 -12.04 -1.06 9.83
C VAL A 16 -13.06 -0.26 9.03
N THR A 17 -13.42 0.93 9.50
CA THR A 17 -14.37 1.80 8.80
C THR A 17 -13.63 2.92 8.08
N ILE A 18 -13.88 3.06 6.78
CA ILE A 18 -13.23 4.07 5.94
C ILE A 18 -14.24 4.63 4.94
N GLY A 19 -14.43 5.95 4.88
CA GLY A 19 -15.39 6.59 4.00
C GLY A 19 -16.83 6.11 4.26
N GLY A 20 -17.16 5.81 5.51
CA GLY A 20 -18.47 5.27 5.92
C GLY A 20 -18.70 3.78 5.59
N GLU A 21 -17.74 3.08 5.02
CA GLU A 21 -17.84 1.64 4.73
C GLU A 21 -17.02 0.80 5.70
N ALA A 22 -17.61 -0.30 6.17
CA ALA A 22 -16.96 -1.25 7.05
C ALA A 22 -16.27 -2.37 6.24
N TYR A 23 -14.98 -2.53 6.45
CA TYR A 23 -14.15 -3.56 5.85
C TYR A 23 -13.77 -4.60 6.90
N GLN A 24 -13.99 -5.88 6.60
CA GLN A 24 -13.50 -6.98 7.42
C GLN A 24 -12.09 -7.35 6.99
N VAL A 25 -11.13 -7.08 7.87
CA VAL A 25 -9.70 -7.27 7.62
C VAL A 25 -9.27 -8.55 8.30
N ALA A 26 -8.97 -9.56 7.49
CA ALA A 26 -8.34 -10.77 7.98
C ALA A 26 -6.87 -10.49 8.36
N PRO A 27 -6.29 -11.27 9.28
CA PRO A 27 -4.86 -11.25 9.54
C PRO A 27 -4.04 -11.31 8.24
N PRO A 28 -3.08 -10.39 8.02
CA PRO A 28 -2.37 -10.32 6.76
C PRO A 28 -1.37 -11.47 6.61
N SER A 29 -1.48 -12.21 5.51
CA SER A 29 -0.47 -13.21 5.12
C SER A 29 0.89 -12.56 4.85
N ILE A 30 1.98 -13.36 4.88
CA ILE A 30 3.33 -12.91 4.49
C ILE A 30 3.31 -12.22 3.10
N PHE A 31 2.55 -12.77 2.16
CA PHE A 31 2.44 -12.18 0.82
C PHE A 31 1.75 -10.81 0.82
N THR A 32 0.71 -10.66 1.64
CA THR A 32 0.05 -9.37 1.89
C THR A 32 1.04 -8.36 2.47
N LEU A 33 1.83 -8.77 3.47
CA LEU A 33 2.84 -7.91 4.10
C LEU A 33 3.91 -7.47 3.10
N VAL A 34 4.53 -8.39 2.37
CA VAL A 34 5.53 -8.08 1.34
C VAL A 34 4.97 -7.11 0.30
N ARG A 35 3.73 -7.32 -0.14
CA ARG A 35 3.07 -6.43 -1.10
C ARG A 35 2.79 -5.05 -0.50
N ALA A 36 2.35 -4.96 0.75
CA ALA A 36 2.13 -3.68 1.42
C ALA A 36 3.45 -2.93 1.63
N SER A 37 4.50 -3.65 2.01
CA SER A 37 5.86 -3.12 2.19
C SER A 37 6.43 -2.48 0.93
N LYS A 38 6.09 -2.98 -0.27
CA LYS A 38 6.47 -2.36 -1.55
C LYS A 38 5.98 -0.91 -1.69
N TYR A 39 4.81 -0.60 -1.16
CA TYR A 39 4.25 0.75 -1.21
C TYR A 39 4.78 1.60 -0.05
N ILE A 40 4.85 1.02 1.14
CA ILE A 40 5.33 1.71 2.34
C ILE A 40 6.82 2.09 2.23
N SER A 41 7.64 1.27 1.58
CA SER A 41 9.04 1.61 1.30
C SER A 41 9.22 2.84 0.40
N LYS A 42 8.17 3.33 -0.25
CA LYS A 42 8.23 4.57 -1.04
C LYS A 42 7.97 5.82 -0.22
N ILE A 43 7.37 5.68 0.96
CA ILE A 43 7.11 6.80 1.86
C ILE A 43 8.46 7.24 2.47
N PRO A 44 8.78 8.55 2.51
CA PRO A 44 9.95 9.06 3.21
C PRO A 44 9.89 8.76 4.70
N THR A 45 11.05 8.64 5.36
CA THR A 45 11.13 8.23 6.77
C THR A 45 11.16 9.44 7.72
N ASP A 46 11.67 10.56 7.22
CA ASP A 46 11.72 11.89 7.83
C ASP A 46 10.35 12.54 8.00
N THR A 47 9.34 12.02 7.31
CA THR A 47 7.94 12.47 7.44
C THR A 47 7.19 11.76 8.58
N ILE A 48 7.83 10.87 9.36
CA ILE A 48 7.18 10.15 10.48
C ILE A 48 7.71 10.69 11.82
N SER A 49 7.02 11.69 12.40
CA SER A 49 7.34 12.26 13.72
C SER A 49 6.41 11.70 14.80
N GLU A 50 6.98 11.19 15.90
CA GLU A 50 6.25 10.55 17.02
C GLU A 50 5.17 11.43 17.67
N GLY A 51 5.27 12.76 17.54
CA GLY A 51 4.31 13.71 18.11
C GLY A 51 3.21 14.16 17.15
N ASN A 52 3.34 13.88 15.86
CA ASN A 52 2.39 14.33 14.84
C ASN A 52 2.47 13.43 13.61
N ILE A 53 2.39 12.12 13.83
CA ILE A 53 2.59 11.08 12.81
C ILE A 53 1.74 11.38 11.56
N LEU A 54 0.56 11.96 11.74
CA LEU A 54 -0.34 12.35 10.66
C LEU A 54 -0.01 13.71 10.01
N GLY A 55 0.46 14.68 10.79
CA GLY A 55 0.80 16.02 10.31
C GLY A 55 2.17 16.11 9.62
N SER A 56 3.08 15.18 9.92
CA SER A 56 4.40 15.11 9.30
C SER A 56 4.43 14.26 8.01
N ILE A 57 3.49 13.32 7.84
CA ILE A 57 3.54 12.26 6.80
C ILE A 57 3.33 12.75 5.36
N ILE A 58 2.90 14.00 5.13
CA ILE A 58 2.38 14.39 3.81
C ILE A 58 3.00 15.70 3.35
N HIS A 59 4.15 15.62 2.70
CA HIS A 59 4.69 16.76 1.94
C HIS A 59 4.20 16.75 0.48
N ASN A 60 3.78 15.59 -0.06
CA ASN A 60 3.37 15.44 -1.48
C ASN A 60 2.27 14.38 -1.72
N ALA A 61 1.49 14.56 -2.80
CA ALA A 61 0.42 13.67 -3.25
C ALA A 61 0.85 12.22 -3.56
N GLU A 62 2.11 12.02 -3.99
CA GLU A 62 2.65 10.68 -4.26
C GLU A 62 2.76 9.83 -2.98
N GLU A 63 3.11 10.44 -1.85
CA GLU A 63 3.21 9.77 -0.54
C GLU A 63 1.83 9.26 -0.11
N TYR A 64 0.82 10.12 -0.30
CA TYR A 64 -0.56 9.78 0.00
C TYR A 64 -1.12 8.67 -0.90
N GLU A 65 -0.79 8.68 -2.19
CA GLU A 65 -1.14 7.58 -3.09
C GLU A 65 -0.53 6.26 -2.60
N ASN A 66 0.74 6.24 -2.22
CA ASN A 66 1.38 5.03 -1.70
C ASN A 66 0.73 4.51 -0.40
N ILE A 67 0.25 5.39 0.48
CA ILE A 67 -0.53 5.02 1.67
C ILE A 67 -1.86 4.36 1.27
N ALA A 68 -2.61 4.97 0.36
CA ALA A 68 -3.88 4.43 -0.13
C ALA A 68 -3.70 3.04 -0.76
N TRP A 69 -2.62 2.84 -1.53
CA TRP A 69 -2.27 1.53 -2.07
C TRP A 69 -1.91 0.52 -0.99
N ALA A 70 -1.08 0.90 -0.01
CA ALA A 70 -0.69 0.02 1.09
C ALA A 70 -1.91 -0.46 1.89
N ILE A 71 -2.82 0.44 2.25
CA ILE A 71 -4.07 0.10 2.94
C ILE A 71 -4.91 -0.84 2.08
N SER A 72 -5.05 -0.56 0.78
CA SER A 72 -5.83 -1.40 -0.13
C SER A 72 -5.29 -2.83 -0.20
N VAL A 73 -3.96 -3.00 -0.16
CA VAL A 73 -3.34 -4.33 -0.07
C VAL A 73 -3.78 -5.06 1.19
N ILE A 74 -3.76 -4.40 2.34
CA ILE A 74 -4.04 -5.06 3.61
C ILE A 74 -5.54 -5.36 3.74
N LEU A 75 -6.42 -4.42 3.37
CA LEU A 75 -7.87 -4.61 3.41
C LEU A 75 -8.35 -5.76 2.51
N LEU A 76 -7.75 -5.91 1.32
CA LEU A 76 -8.18 -6.93 0.35
C LEU A 76 -7.38 -8.23 0.46
N GLY A 77 -6.15 -8.20 0.99
CA GLY A 77 -5.26 -9.36 1.06
C GLY A 77 -5.09 -10.05 -0.29
N LYS A 78 -5.49 -11.33 -0.36
CA LYS A 78 -5.43 -12.15 -1.58
C LYS A 78 -6.29 -11.62 -2.73
N ASP A 79 -7.36 -10.88 -2.42
CA ASP A 79 -8.30 -10.35 -3.40
C ASP A 79 -7.77 -9.11 -4.12
N PHE A 80 -6.67 -8.50 -3.64
CA PHE A 80 -6.14 -7.25 -4.17
C PHE A 80 -5.88 -7.29 -5.69
N THR A 81 -5.38 -8.41 -6.23
CA THR A 81 -5.11 -8.57 -7.67
C THR A 81 -6.28 -9.13 -8.48
N GLN A 82 -7.40 -9.45 -7.84
CA GLN A 82 -8.55 -10.00 -8.58
C GLN A 82 -9.15 -8.94 -9.49
N ILE A 83 -9.46 -9.32 -10.73
CA ILE A 83 -10.11 -8.46 -11.70
C ILE A 83 -11.58 -8.29 -11.30
N VAL A 84 -12.07 -7.06 -11.37
CA VAL A 84 -13.47 -6.74 -11.11
C VAL A 84 -14.33 -7.36 -12.21
N THR A 85 -15.24 -8.24 -11.80
CA THR A 85 -16.16 -8.88 -12.74
C THR A 85 -17.41 -8.01 -12.87
N TYR A 86 -17.66 -7.53 -14.09
CA TYR A 86 -18.88 -6.79 -14.40
C TYR A 86 -19.99 -7.74 -14.87
N PRO A 87 -21.25 -7.51 -14.48
CA PRO A 87 -22.40 -8.21 -15.04
C PRO A 87 -22.42 -8.16 -16.58
N LYS A 88 -22.96 -9.20 -17.23
CA LYS A 88 -22.96 -9.32 -18.70
C LYS A 88 -23.56 -8.09 -19.41
N TRP A 89 -24.58 -7.45 -18.83
CA TRP A 89 -25.24 -6.25 -19.37
C TRP A 89 -24.39 -4.98 -19.29
N GLN A 90 -23.34 -4.97 -18.45
CA GLN A 90 -22.44 -3.84 -18.24
C GLN A 90 -21.11 -4.00 -19.00
N PHE A 91 -21.08 -4.81 -20.06
CA PHE A 91 -19.87 -5.13 -20.81
C PHE A 91 -19.18 -3.90 -21.44
N TRP A 92 -19.93 -2.85 -21.76
CA TRP A 92 -19.38 -1.57 -22.22
C TRP A 92 -18.45 -0.88 -21.20
N ARG A 93 -18.57 -1.21 -19.90
CA ARG A 93 -17.66 -0.74 -18.85
C ARG A 93 -16.36 -1.57 -18.77
N LYS A 94 -16.22 -2.67 -19.51
CA LYS A 94 -14.99 -3.50 -19.59
C LYS A 94 -13.83 -2.82 -20.36
N LYS A 95 -13.81 -1.49 -20.50
CA LYS A 95 -12.77 -0.79 -21.29
C LYS A 95 -11.34 -1.04 -20.76
N LYS A 96 -11.17 -1.54 -19.53
CA LYS A 96 -9.88 -2.00 -18.99
C LYS A 96 -10.11 -3.10 -17.94
N ASN A 97 -9.20 -4.09 -17.88
CA ASN A 97 -9.13 -5.02 -16.76
C ASN A 97 -8.64 -4.23 -15.54
N VAL A 98 -9.56 -3.84 -14.66
CA VAL A 98 -9.25 -3.13 -13.41
C VAL A 98 -9.33 -4.12 -12.25
N THR A 99 -8.32 -4.10 -11.40
CA THR A 99 -8.25 -4.94 -10.19
C THR A 99 -9.09 -4.34 -9.06
N LYS A 100 -9.52 -5.17 -8.11
CA LYS A 100 -10.16 -4.72 -6.87
C LYS A 100 -9.24 -3.74 -6.11
N GLY A 101 -7.93 -4.01 -6.10
CA GLY A 101 -6.91 -3.14 -5.51
C GLY A 101 -6.85 -1.76 -6.15
N GLU A 102 -6.85 -1.67 -7.48
CA GLU A 102 -6.89 -0.38 -8.19
C GLU A 102 -8.17 0.42 -7.89
N LEU A 103 -9.33 -0.24 -7.81
CA LEU A 103 -10.57 0.45 -7.46
C LEU A 103 -10.54 0.99 -6.03
N LEU A 104 -10.10 0.16 -5.07
CA LEU A 104 -10.05 0.56 -3.67
C LEU A 104 -9.00 1.65 -3.44
N ALA A 105 -7.81 1.54 -4.03
CA ALA A 105 -6.78 2.57 -3.91
C ALA A 105 -7.27 3.92 -4.45
N LYS A 106 -7.91 3.93 -5.63
CA LYS A 106 -8.51 5.15 -6.20
C LYS A 106 -9.61 5.73 -5.32
N LYS A 107 -10.41 4.88 -4.67
CA LYS A 107 -11.42 5.34 -3.72
C LYS A 107 -10.79 5.98 -2.49
N LEU A 108 -9.77 5.35 -1.93
CA LEU A 108 -9.06 5.83 -0.75
C LEU A 108 -8.31 7.15 -1.01
N ILE A 109 -7.73 7.32 -2.20
CA ILE A 109 -7.13 8.61 -2.62
C ILE A 109 -8.15 9.76 -2.58
N ASN A 110 -9.45 9.50 -2.71
CA ASN A 110 -10.49 10.53 -2.64
C ASN A 110 -11.20 10.59 -1.27
N THR A 111 -10.79 9.77 -0.32
CA THR A 111 -11.33 9.75 1.05
C THR A 111 -10.58 10.75 1.93
N PRO A 112 -11.20 11.34 2.97
CA PRO A 112 -10.49 12.21 3.90
C PRO A 112 -9.26 11.53 4.50
N ILE A 113 -8.13 12.24 4.45
CA ILE A 113 -6.83 11.71 4.85
C ILE A 113 -6.78 11.24 6.30
N THR A 114 -7.54 11.89 7.19
CA THR A 114 -7.68 11.53 8.60
C THR A 114 -8.33 10.16 8.79
N GLU A 115 -9.28 9.78 7.93
CA GLU A 115 -9.90 8.46 7.98
C GLU A 115 -8.96 7.38 7.44
N VAL A 116 -8.31 7.67 6.31
CA VAL A 116 -7.37 6.75 5.64
C VAL A 116 -6.18 6.43 6.56
N SER A 117 -5.62 7.45 7.20
CA SER A 117 -4.52 7.30 8.17
C SER A 117 -4.94 6.63 9.47
N ALA A 118 -6.10 6.96 10.05
CA ALA A 118 -6.60 6.28 11.24
C ALA A 118 -6.80 4.78 10.97
N ALA A 119 -7.33 4.44 9.80
CA ALA A 119 -7.46 3.07 9.33
C ALA A 119 -6.08 2.41 9.14
N PHE A 120 -5.11 3.12 8.56
CA PHE A 120 -3.75 2.63 8.41
C PHE A 120 -3.11 2.25 9.75
N PHE A 121 -3.17 3.14 10.75
CA PHE A 121 -2.61 2.86 12.07
C PHE A 121 -3.35 1.75 12.80
N LYS A 122 -4.68 1.70 12.67
CA LYS A 122 -5.49 0.61 13.22
C LYS A 122 -5.06 -0.73 12.64
N VAL A 123 -4.84 -0.79 11.33
CA VAL A 123 -4.38 -1.99 10.63
C VAL A 123 -2.93 -2.34 11.00
N LEU A 124 -2.02 -1.36 11.03
CA LEU A 124 -0.62 -1.58 11.41
C LEU A 124 -0.48 -2.11 12.84
N GLY A 125 -1.30 -1.62 13.78
CA GLY A 125 -1.29 -2.08 15.16
C GLY A 125 -1.64 -3.55 15.36
N GLN A 126 -2.14 -4.22 14.30
CA GLN A 126 -2.52 -5.64 14.32
C GLN A 126 -1.48 -6.54 13.67
N ILE A 127 -0.47 -5.97 13.04
CA ILE A 127 0.59 -6.72 12.37
C ILE A 127 1.69 -7.00 13.40
N ASP A 128 2.35 -8.17 13.33
CA ASP A 128 3.65 -8.33 14.00
C ASP A 128 4.62 -7.30 13.41
N ILE A 129 4.76 -6.20 14.15
CA ILE A 129 5.50 -5.02 13.74
C ILE A 129 6.97 -5.34 13.45
N ARG A 130 7.54 -6.39 14.06
CA ARG A 130 8.92 -6.82 13.81
C ARG A 130 9.05 -7.42 12.42
N ALA A 131 8.20 -8.39 12.08
CA ALA A 131 8.23 -9.04 10.76
C ALA A 131 7.98 -8.01 9.65
N PHE A 132 7.03 -7.10 9.88
CA PHE A 132 6.72 -6.03 8.95
C PHE A 132 7.88 -5.04 8.78
N PHE A 133 8.52 -4.62 9.88
CA PHE A 133 9.65 -3.68 9.84
C PHE A 133 10.88 -4.27 9.14
N VAL A 134 11.18 -5.55 9.35
CA VAL A 134 12.28 -6.24 8.65
C VAL A 134 12.04 -6.21 7.14
N ILE A 135 10.83 -6.57 6.70
CA ILE A 135 10.48 -6.60 5.28
C ILE A 135 10.52 -5.19 4.67
N THR A 136 9.91 -4.18 5.30
CA THR A 136 9.90 -2.81 4.77
C THR A 136 11.30 -2.21 4.68
N THR A 137 12.13 -2.39 5.71
CA THR A 137 13.51 -1.87 5.73
C THR A 137 14.37 -2.53 4.67
N SER A 138 14.29 -3.86 4.53
CA SER A 138 14.99 -4.58 3.46
C SER A 138 14.57 -4.08 2.07
N LEU A 139 13.28 -3.88 1.83
CA LEU A 139 12.79 -3.35 0.55
C LEU A 139 13.23 -1.89 0.31
N LYS A 140 13.21 -1.04 1.35
CA LYS A 140 13.69 0.34 1.27
C LYS A 140 15.16 0.39 0.88
N GLY A 141 16.00 -0.42 1.52
CA GLY A 141 17.42 -0.55 1.19
C GLY A 141 17.63 -0.92 -0.29
N MET A 142 16.91 -1.94 -0.78
CA MET A 142 16.98 -2.35 -2.18
C MET A 142 16.52 -1.25 -3.17
N MET A 143 15.55 -0.43 -2.79
CA MET A 143 15.08 0.68 -3.62
C MET A 143 16.10 1.82 -3.70
N ILE A 144 16.78 2.14 -2.59
CA ILE A 144 17.84 3.16 -2.56
C ILE A 144 19.05 2.72 -3.39
N THR A 145 19.40 1.44 -3.37
CA THR A 145 20.55 0.90 -4.10
C THR A 145 20.27 0.64 -5.59
N LYS A 146 19.01 0.72 -6.04
CA LYS A 146 18.72 0.65 -7.48
C LYS A 146 19.16 1.98 -8.11
N PRO A 147 20.09 1.98 -9.08
CA PRO A 147 20.40 3.21 -9.80
C PRO A 147 19.11 3.68 -10.49
N THR A 148 18.62 4.85 -10.09
CA THR A 148 17.65 5.61 -10.88
C THR A 148 18.29 5.78 -12.25
N LYS A 149 17.68 5.22 -13.30
CA LYS A 149 18.13 5.42 -14.67
C LYS A 149 18.28 6.93 -14.88
N GLU A 150 19.51 7.42 -14.92
CA GLU A 150 19.78 8.78 -15.36
C GLU A 150 19.31 8.85 -16.81
N VAL A 151 18.39 9.77 -17.08
CA VAL A 151 18.03 10.09 -18.45
C VAL A 151 19.28 10.76 -19.02
N GLU A 152 20.11 9.99 -19.73
CA GLU A 152 21.16 10.54 -20.57
C GLU A 152 20.49 11.47 -21.58
N ASN A 153 20.45 12.76 -21.25
CA ASN A 153 20.24 13.80 -22.23
C ASN A 153 21.42 13.71 -23.19
N GLN A 154 21.19 13.09 -24.35
CA GLN A 154 22.09 13.16 -25.48
C GLN A 154 22.13 14.63 -25.97
N THR A 155 22.97 15.45 -25.35
CA THR A 155 23.40 16.71 -25.95
C THR A 155 24.47 16.37 -26.97
N THR A 156 24.03 16.11 -28.21
CA THR A 156 24.91 16.10 -29.37
C THR A 156 25.42 17.53 -29.58
N ALA A 157 26.62 17.83 -29.07
CA ALA A 157 27.38 18.98 -29.50
C ALA A 157 28.04 18.63 -30.84
N SER A 158 27.41 19.04 -31.95
CA SER A 158 28.05 19.08 -33.26
C SER A 158 29.03 20.25 -33.23
N GLY A 159 30.32 19.96 -33.07
CA GLY A 159 31.39 20.93 -33.27
C GLY A 159 31.77 20.97 -34.74
N ASP A 160 31.44 22.08 -35.42
CA ASP A 160 32.08 22.49 -36.67
C ASP A 160 33.47 23.06 -36.35
N LEU A 161 34.51 22.53 -37.02
CA LEU A 161 35.69 23.26 -37.52
C LEU A 161 36.54 22.38 -38.44
#